data_AF-A0A7S1CR49-F1
#
_entry.id   AF-A0A7S1CR49-F1
#
_cell.length_a   1.000
_cell.length_b   1.000
_cell.length_c   1.000
_cell.angle_alpha   90.00
_cell.angle_beta   90.00
_cell.angle_gamma   90.00
#
_symmetry.space_group_name_H-M   'P 1'
#
loop_
_entity.id
_entity.type
_entity.pdbx_description
1 polymer ?
#
loop_
_entity_poly.entity_id
_entity_poly.type
_entity_poly.pdbx_seq_one_letter_code
_entity_poly.pdbx_strand_id
1 'polypeptide(L)'
;MDKLEPGIVDWRRVNLSPRNKYKRIENGNYVVELGRAMEFTLVGIGGTDIVDGYAKLVHALLWQLMRYHTLKLISSLAFDGFDAEEDDIIAWANDKASSGGGG
;
A
#
# COMPACT_ATOMS: atom_id res chain seq x y z
N MET A 1 -6.01 -1.51 3.30
CA MET A 1 -5.08 -2.64 3.51
C MET A 1 -5.78 -3.94 3.21
N ASP A 2 -6.82 -4.34 3.96
CA ASP A 2 -7.55 -5.61 3.68
C ASP A 2 -8.17 -5.70 2.28
N LYS A 3 -8.59 -4.58 1.67
CA LYS A 3 -9.06 -4.57 0.28
C LYS A 3 -7.96 -4.79 -0.77
N LEU A 4 -6.71 -4.47 -0.43
CA LEU A 4 -5.56 -4.60 -1.34
C LEU A 4 -4.90 -5.97 -1.18
N GLU A 5 -4.84 -6.45 0.06
CA GLU A 5 -4.40 -7.79 0.41
C GLU A 5 -5.44 -8.43 1.34
N PRO A 6 -6.41 -9.18 0.78
CA PRO A 6 -7.45 -9.84 1.57
C PRO A 6 -6.87 -10.76 2.64
N GLY A 7 -7.25 -10.54 3.90
CA GLY A 7 -6.80 -11.36 5.02
C GLY A 7 -5.54 -10.85 5.72
N ILE A 8 -4.93 -9.76 5.23
CA ILE A 8 -3.77 -9.16 5.92
C ILE A 8 -4.18 -8.51 7.25
N VAL A 9 -5.44 -8.08 7.39
CA VAL A 9 -5.94 -7.48 8.61
C VAL A 9 -6.56 -8.56 9.50
N ASP A 10 -5.93 -8.84 10.64
CA ASP A 10 -6.57 -9.54 11.74
C ASP A 10 -7.49 -8.58 12.48
N TRP A 11 -8.76 -8.59 12.09
CA TRP A 11 -9.81 -7.75 12.67
C TRP A 11 -10.02 -7.96 14.18
N ARG A 12 -9.52 -9.06 14.77
CA ARG A 12 -9.56 -9.29 16.22
C ARG A 12 -8.64 -8.34 16.98
N ARG A 13 -7.57 -7.86 16.32
CA ARG A 13 -6.61 -6.89 16.88
C ARG A 13 -7.06 -5.44 16.72
N VAL A 14 -8.10 -5.20 15.92
CA VAL A 14 -8.56 -3.84 15.59
C VAL A 14 -9.56 -3.36 16.64
N ASN A 15 -9.30 -2.18 17.22
CA ASN A 15 -10.31 -1.48 18.01
C ASN A 15 -11.35 -0.87 17.05
N LEU A 16 -12.49 -1.53 16.85
CA LEU A 16 -13.55 -1.08 15.93
C LEU A 16 -14.28 0.20 16.38
N SER A 17 -14.32 0.48 17.69
CA SER A 17 -14.89 1.71 18.24
C SER A 17 -13.93 2.37 19.24
N PRO A 18 -12.85 3.00 18.76
CA PRO A 18 -11.82 3.57 19.63
C PRO A 18 -12.25 4.94 20.16
N ARG A 19 -12.81 4.97 21.38
CA ARG A 19 -13.29 6.21 22.02
C ARG A 19 -12.17 7.11 22.57
N ASN A 20 -11.04 6.53 22.94
CA ASN A 20 -9.89 7.27 23.50
C ASN A 20 -8.71 7.33 22.52
N LYS A 21 -7.78 8.26 22.75
CA LYS A 21 -6.60 8.44 21.89
C LYS A 21 -5.70 7.21 21.88
N TYR A 22 -5.54 6.53 23.02
CA TYR A 22 -4.70 5.33 23.13
C TYR A 22 -5.15 4.19 22.20
N LYS A 23 -6.44 3.86 22.16
CA LYS A 23 -6.98 2.84 21.24
C LYS A 23 -6.86 3.24 19.78
N ARG A 24 -6.93 4.54 19.47
CA ARG A 24 -6.63 5.01 18.11
C ARG A 24 -5.16 4.80 17.77
N ILE A 25 -4.25 5.06 18.71
CA ILE A 25 -2.80 4.86 18.53
C ILE A 25 -2.49 3.37 18.35
N GLU A 26 -3.14 2.47 19.09
CA GLU A 26 -3.03 1.03 18.87
C GLU A 26 -3.39 0.64 17.43
N ASN A 27 -4.52 1.14 16.91
CA ASN A 27 -4.88 0.91 15.51
C ASN A 27 -3.85 1.53 14.54
N GLY A 28 -3.35 2.74 14.83
CA GLY A 28 -2.33 3.39 14.00
C GLY A 28 -1.01 2.60 13.98
N ASN A 29 -0.56 2.09 15.13
CA ASN A 29 0.62 1.24 15.21
C ASN A 29 0.41 -0.06 14.44
N TYR A 30 -0.79 -0.63 14.50
CA TYR A 30 -1.13 -1.82 13.72
C TYR A 30 -1.09 -1.54 12.22
N VAL A 31 -1.57 -0.37 11.76
CA VAL A 31 -1.42 0.05 10.35
C VAL A 31 0.05 0.13 9.94
N VAL A 32 0.94 0.64 10.79
CA VAL A 32 2.39 0.67 10.50
C VAL A 32 2.98 -0.74 10.45
N GLU A 33 2.58 -1.63 11.36
CA GLU A 33 3.00 -3.04 11.36
C GLU A 33 2.59 -3.74 10.04
N LEU A 34 1.33 -3.59 9.64
CA LEU A 34 0.82 -4.15 8.38
C LEU A 34 1.52 -3.56 7.16
N GLY A 35 1.75 -2.24 7.13
CA GLY A 35 2.48 -1.61 6.05
C GLY A 35 3.89 -2.18 5.90
N ARG A 36 4.60 -2.43 7.01
CA ARG A 36 5.92 -3.07 6.97
C ARG A 36 5.86 -4.52 6.47
N ALA A 37 4.80 -5.26 6.81
CA ALA A 37 4.59 -6.61 6.28
C ALA A 37 4.28 -6.61 4.76
N MET A 38 3.76 -5.49 4.24
CA MET A 38 3.61 -5.22 2.80
C MET A 38 4.86 -4.56 2.18
N GLU A 39 6.00 -4.62 2.87
CA GLU A 39 7.29 -4.06 2.43
C GLU A 39 7.29 -2.53 2.23
N PHE A 40 6.37 -1.81 2.86
CA PHE A 40 6.36 -0.35 2.81
C PHE A 40 7.52 0.22 3.64
N THR A 41 8.17 1.23 3.07
CA THR A 41 9.18 2.02 3.77
C THR A 41 8.50 3.02 4.69
N LEU A 42 8.39 2.67 5.97
CA LEU A 42 7.74 3.48 7.03
C LEU A 42 8.73 3.92 8.11
N VAL A 43 9.98 4.23 7.73
CA VAL A 43 11.02 4.70 8.65
C VAL A 43 10.59 6.04 9.25
N GLY A 44 10.59 6.12 10.58
CA GLY A 44 10.20 7.33 11.31
C GLY A 44 8.69 7.63 11.35
N ILE A 45 7.83 6.69 10.93
CA ILE A 45 6.37 6.81 11.04
C ILE A 45 5.88 5.93 12.19
N GLY A 46 5.18 6.53 13.16
CA GLY A 46 4.50 5.86 14.25
C GLY A 46 2.97 5.96 14.16
N GLY A 47 2.27 5.19 15.00
CA GLY A 47 0.81 5.26 15.07
C GLY A 47 0.28 6.60 15.56
N THR A 48 1.06 7.34 16.35
CA THR A 48 0.72 8.71 16.77
C THR A 48 0.63 9.67 15.59
N ASP A 49 1.54 9.56 14.62
CA ASP A 49 1.56 10.44 13.45
C ASP A 49 0.33 10.25 12.58
N ILE A 50 -0.14 9.01 12.47
CA ILE A 50 -1.37 8.65 11.76
C ILE A 50 -2.59 9.20 12.51
N VAL A 51 -2.65 9.01 13.84
CA VAL A 51 -3.79 9.44 14.67
C VAL A 51 -3.89 10.95 14.78
N ASP A 52 -2.76 11.64 14.88
CA ASP A 52 -2.69 13.09 14.96
C ASP A 52 -2.79 13.75 13.57
N GLY A 53 -2.84 12.95 12.50
CA GLY A 53 -3.14 13.41 11.15
C GLY A 53 -2.00 14.19 10.51
N TYR A 54 -0.74 13.81 10.76
CA TYR A 54 0.41 14.50 10.20
C TYR A 54 0.44 14.33 8.67
N ALA A 55 0.00 15.37 7.96
CA ALA A 55 -0.37 15.30 6.54
C ALA A 55 0.72 14.67 5.66
N LYS A 56 1.99 15.02 5.90
CA LYS A 56 3.14 14.47 5.16
C LYS A 56 3.25 12.95 5.30
N LEU A 57 3.12 12.43 6.52
CA LEU A 57 3.32 11.00 6.82
C LEU A 57 2.10 10.18 6.38
N VAL A 58 0.89 10.71 6.57
CA VAL A 58 -0.34 10.10 6.06
C VAL A 58 -0.32 10.04 4.52
N HIS A 59 0.14 11.10 3.85
CA HIS A 59 0.27 11.12 2.39
C HIS A 59 1.33 10.12 1.90
N ALA A 60 2.46 10.01 2.59
CA ALA A 60 3.49 9.01 2.28
C ALA A 60 2.94 7.57 2.37
N LEU A 61 2.14 7.27 3.39
CA LEU A 61 1.48 5.96 3.52
C LEU A 61 0.45 5.74 2.38
N LEU A 62 -0.34 6.75 2.06
CA LEU A 62 -1.34 6.67 0.99
C LEU A 62 -0.67 6.43 -0.37
N TRP A 63 0.43 7.13 -0.67
CA TRP A 63 1.18 6.94 -1.91
C TRP A 63 1.69 5.50 -2.04
N GLN A 64 2.25 4.93 -0.97
CA GLN A 64 2.70 3.53 -0.99
C GLN A 64 1.54 2.54 -1.18
N LEU A 65 0.39 2.79 -0.56
CA LEU A 65 -0.82 1.99 -0.78
C LEU A 65 -1.31 2.06 -2.24
N MET A 66 -1.32 3.25 -2.84
CA MET A 66 -1.69 3.41 -4.24
C MET A 66 -0.69 2.71 -5.17
N ARG A 67 0.62 2.91 -4.95
CA ARG A 67 1.68 2.25 -5.71
C ARG A 67 1.51 0.73 -5.67
N TYR A 68 1.37 0.16 -4.47
CA TYR A 68 1.16 -1.28 -4.29
C TYR A 68 -0.07 -1.79 -5.06
N HIS A 69 -1.20 -1.08 -4.96
CA HIS A 69 -2.41 -1.45 -5.68
C HIS A 69 -2.21 -1.47 -7.20
N THR A 70 -1.57 -0.43 -7.75
CA THR A 70 -1.31 -0.29 -9.18
C THR A 70 -0.39 -1.40 -9.68
N LEU A 71 0.71 -1.69 -8.97
CA LEU A 71 1.63 -2.77 -9.33
C LEU A 71 0.92 -4.12 -9.37
N LYS A 72 0.12 -4.44 -8.34
CA LYS A 72 -0.63 -5.69 -8.25
C LYS A 72 -1.66 -5.82 -9.38
N LEU A 73 -2.35 -4.72 -9.70
CA LEU A 73 -3.30 -4.67 -10.81
C LEU A 73 -2.60 -4.89 -12.17
N ILE A 74 -1.50 -4.20 -12.43
CA ILE A 74 -0.73 -4.38 -13.68
C ILE A 74 -0.20 -5.81 -13.78
N SER A 75 0.37 -6.34 -12.71
CA SER A 75 0.85 -7.73 -12.63
C SER A 75 -0.26 -8.73 -13.00
N SER A 76 -1.47 -8.54 -12.46
CA SER A 76 -2.60 -9.41 -12.78
C SER A 76 -3.11 -9.32 -14.22
N LEU A 77 -2.95 -8.17 -14.88
CA LEU A 77 -3.53 -7.93 -16.21
C LEU A 77 -2.53 -8.16 -17.35
N ALA A 78 -1.27 -7.83 -17.13
CA ALA A 78 -0.23 -7.81 -18.17
C ALA A 78 0.80 -8.93 -18.04
N PHE A 79 0.88 -9.57 -16.87
CA PHE A 79 1.90 -10.57 -16.53
C PHE A 79 1.32 -11.88 -15.99
N ASP A 80 0.07 -12.23 -16.35
CA ASP A 80 -0.60 -13.48 -15.93
C ASP A 80 -0.56 -13.75 -14.41
N GLY A 81 -0.47 -12.69 -13.59
CA GLY A 81 -0.41 -12.79 -12.13
C GLY A 81 0.99 -13.05 -11.57
N PHE A 82 2.05 -13.00 -12.39
CA PHE A 82 3.42 -12.89 -11.89
C PHE A 82 3.65 -11.51 -11.30
N ASP A 83 4.27 -11.45 -10.11
CA ASP A 83 4.63 -10.21 -9.43
C ASP A 83 5.71 -9.47 -10.25
N ALA A 84 5.26 -8.51 -11.06
CA ALA A 84 6.14 -7.70 -11.90
C ALA A 84 6.75 -6.57 -11.07
N GLU A 85 8.06 -6.37 -11.22
CA GLU A 85 8.72 -5.21 -10.64
C GLU A 85 8.48 -3.96 -11.49
N GLU A 86 8.84 -2.80 -10.95
CA GLU A 86 8.62 -1.52 -11.67
C GLU A 86 9.40 -1.46 -12.98
N ASP A 87 10.60 -2.05 -13.03
CA ASP A 87 11.41 -2.11 -14.23
C ASP A 87 10.76 -2.99 -15.32
N ASP A 88 10.11 -4.11 -14.92
CA ASP A 88 9.36 -4.97 -15.84
C ASP A 88 8.19 -4.22 -16.47
N ILE A 89 7.48 -3.43 -15.66
CA ILE A 89 6.34 -2.63 -16.11
C ILE A 89 6.80 -1.51 -17.06
N ILE A 90 7.93 -0.86 -16.78
CA ILE A 90 8.50 0.16 -17.66
C ILE A 90 8.90 -0.46 -19.00
N ALA A 91 9.57 -1.62 -18.97
CA ALA A 91 9.96 -2.34 -20.19
C ALA A 91 8.74 -2.73 -21.03
N TRP A 92 7.73 -3.33 -20.39
CA TRP A 92 6.47 -3.69 -21.04
C TRP A 92 5.74 -2.49 -21.64
N ALA A 93 5.66 -1.37 -20.91
CA ALA A 93 4.99 -0.17 -21.38
C ALA A 93 5.67 0.41 -22.64
N ASN A 94 7.01 0.42 -22.66
CA ASN A 94 7.80 0.86 -23.82
C ASN A 94 7.62 -0.07 -25.02
N ASP A 95 7.64 -1.39 -24.82
CA ASP A 95 7.39 -2.38 -25.88
C ASP A 95 6.00 -2.17 -26.51
N LYS A 96 4.95 -2.04 -25.70
CA LYS A 96 3.59 -1.78 -26.17
C LYS A 96 3.45 -0.44 -26.91
N ALA A 97 4.08 0.62 -26.40
CA ALA A 97 4.03 1.93 -27.05
C ALA A 97 4.72 1.92 -28.43
N SER A 98 5.86 1.23 -28.56
CA SER A 98 6.57 1.11 -29.83
C SER A 98 5.79 0.28 -30.86
N SER A 99 5.09 -0.77 -30.40
CA SER A 99 4.28 -1.64 -31.25
C SER A 99 2.98 -0.99 -31.74
N GLY A 100 2.41 -0.06 -30.97
CA GLY A 100 1.16 0.63 -31.30
C GLY A 100 1.32 1.94 -32.10
N GLY A 101 2.54 2.46 -32.23
CA GLY A 101 2.83 3.74 -32.91
C GLY A 101 3.14 3.62 -34.41
N GLY A 102 3.14 2.42 -34.98
CA GLY A 102 3.35 2.18 -36.41
C GLY A 102 2.03 2.25 -37.20
N GLY A 103 1.51 3.45 -37.41
CA GLY A 103 0.35 3.74 -38.27
C GLY A 103 0.45 5.13 -38.87
#